data_AF-A0AB38UUU5-F1
#
_entry.id   AF-A0AB38UUU5-F1
#
_cell.length_a   1.000
_cell.length_b   1.000
_cell.length_c   1.000
_cell.angle_alpha   90.00
_cell.angle_beta   90.00
_cell.angle_gamma   90.00
#
_symmetry.space_group_name_H-M   'P 1'
#
loop_
_entity.id
_entity.type
_entity.pdbx_description
1 polymer ?
#
loop_
_entity_poly.entity_id
_entity_poly.type
_entity_poly.pdbx_seq_one_letter_code
_entity_poly.pdbx_strand_id
1 'polypeptide(L)' 'MKATRRTDIDELTFACGVDNRLAEKGWRTRKNTRGDTEWIPPAHLDRGQPPTNPYHHPERFLSDRDDDHPD' A
#
# COMPACT_ATOMS: atom_id res chain seq x y z
N MET A 1 29.28 1.98 25.05
CA MET A 1 28.56 2.37 23.83
C MET A 1 27.15 1.80 23.90
N LYS A 2 26.11 2.63 23.73
CA LYS A 2 24.71 2.15 23.69
C LYS A 2 24.46 1.52 22.32
N ALA A 3 24.03 0.27 22.27
CA ALA A 3 23.59 -0.34 21.01
C ALA A 3 22.26 0.27 20.60
N THR A 4 22.24 0.96 19.45
CA THR A 4 20.99 1.39 18.82
C THR A 4 20.43 0.24 17.99
N ARG A 5 19.14 -0.06 18.13
CA ARG A 5 18.46 -1.04 17.28
C ARG A 5 17.89 -0.32 16.06
N ARG A 6 17.97 -0.96 14.90
CA ARG A 6 17.29 -0.51 13.68
C ARG A 6 15.84 -0.96 13.77
N THR A 7 14.92 -0.04 13.53
CA THR A 7 13.51 -0.35 13.27
C THR A 7 13.34 -0.24 11.76
N ASP A 8 12.74 -1.23 11.10
CA ASP A 8 12.47 -1.20 9.66
C ASP A 8 11.24 -0.31 9.36
N ILE A 9 11.24 0.90 9.94
CA ILE A 9 10.11 1.84 9.93
C ILE A 9 9.77 2.30 8.51
N ASP A 10 10.78 2.37 7.63
CA ASP A 10 10.62 2.75 6.23
C ASP A 10 9.89 1.68 5.40
N GLU A 11 9.82 0.44 5.91
CA GLU A 11 9.11 -0.67 5.28
C GLU A 11 7.65 -0.80 5.79
N LEU A 12 7.25 0.03 6.77
CA LEU A 12 5.90 -0.02 7.33
C LEU A 12 4.88 0.75 6.48
N THR A 13 3.65 0.28 6.56
CA THR A 13 2.46 0.91 5.99
C THR A 13 1.52 1.30 7.12
N PHE A 14 0.95 2.51 7.05
CA PHE A 14 -0.14 2.90 7.94
C PHE A 14 -1.48 2.35 7.43
N ALA A 15 -2.27 1.77 8.33
CA ALA A 15 -3.60 1.26 8.03
C ALA A 15 -4.59 1.63 9.14
N CYS A 16 -5.89 1.66 8.82
CA CYS A 16 -6.94 1.87 9.80
C CYS A 16 -7.09 0.64 10.71
N GLY A 17 -7.82 0.76 11.83
CA GLY A 17 -7.93 -0.34 12.80
C GLY A 17 -8.55 -1.63 12.24
N VAL A 18 -9.48 -1.54 11.28
CA VAL A 18 -10.07 -2.71 10.63
C VAL A 18 -9.08 -3.34 9.65
N ASP A 19 -8.40 -2.54 8.84
CA ASP A 19 -7.45 -3.02 7.85
C ASP A 19 -6.17 -3.57 8.48
N ASN A 20 -5.71 -3.01 9.61
CA ASN A 20 -4.59 -3.56 10.38
C ASN A 20 -4.83 -5.01 10.81
N ARG A 21 -6.08 -5.38 11.11
CA ARG A 21 -6.42 -6.77 11.48
C ARG A 21 -6.29 -7.74 10.31
N LEU A 22 -6.19 -7.26 9.07
CA LEU A 22 -5.96 -8.12 7.91
C LEU A 22 -4.53 -8.69 7.89
N ALA A 23 -3.56 -8.02 8.52
CA ALA A 23 -2.20 -8.54 8.66
C ALA A 23 -2.19 -9.92 9.36
N GLU A 24 -3.01 -10.07 10.40
CA GLU A 24 -3.20 -11.33 11.12
C GLU A 24 -3.96 -12.40 10.31
N LYS A 25 -4.55 -12.01 9.17
CA LYS A 25 -5.30 -12.89 8.27
C LYS A 25 -4.52 -13.23 7.00
N GLY A 26 -3.21 -13.05 7.02
CA GLY A 26 -2.30 -13.41 5.93
C GLY A 26 -2.19 -12.37 4.82
N TRP A 27 -2.78 -11.18 5.01
CA TRP A 27 -2.48 -10.05 4.12
C TRP A 27 -1.12 -9.47 4.46
N ARG A 28 -0.40 -9.01 3.44
CA ARG A 28 0.87 -8.30 3.59
C ARG A 28 0.78 -6.95 2.92
N THR A 29 1.59 -6.01 3.37
CA THR A 29 1.71 -4.68 2.74
C THR A 29 3.12 -4.44 2.24
N ARG A 30 3.23 -3.62 1.19
CA ARG A 30 4.51 -3.13 0.65
C ARG A 30 4.33 -1.69 0.20
N LYS A 31 5.31 -0.82 0.48
CA LYS A 31 5.41 0.49 -0.18
C LYS A 31 6.14 0.36 -1.51
N ASN A 32 5.54 0.84 -2.59
CA ASN A 32 6.20 0.86 -3.90
C ASN A 32 7.08 2.12 -4.07
N THR A 33 7.78 2.21 -5.20
CA THR A 33 8.67 3.35 -5.51
C THR A 33 7.96 4.68 -5.68
N ARG A 34 6.63 4.68 -5.85
CA ARG A 34 5.79 5.89 -5.91
C ARG A 34 5.24 6.29 -4.54
N GLY A 35 5.59 5.54 -3.48
CA GLY A 35 5.08 5.76 -2.12
C GLY A 35 3.68 5.18 -1.87
N ASP A 36 3.05 4.54 -2.86
CA ASP A 36 1.76 3.89 -2.69
C ASP A 36 1.89 2.64 -1.83
N THR A 37 0.82 2.35 -1.09
CA THR A 37 0.66 1.11 -0.34
C THR A 37 0.01 0.05 -1.20
N GLU A 38 0.68 -1.08 -1.33
CA GLU A 38 0.20 -2.28 -1.98
C GLU A 38 -0.25 -3.31 -0.93
N TRP A 39 -1.47 -3.79 -1.06
CA TRP A 39 -2.08 -4.86 -0.26
C TRP A 39 -1.96 -6.17 -1.04
N ILE A 40 -1.13 -7.08 -0.52
CA ILE A 40 -0.86 -8.38 -1.11
C ILE A 40 -1.78 -9.40 -0.42
N PRO A 41 -2.74 -9.99 -1.14
CA PRO A 41 -3.66 -10.96 -0.56
C PRO A 41 -2.97 -12.31 -0.25
N PRO A 42 -3.57 -13.13 0.62
CA PRO A 42 -3.28 -14.55 0.68
C PRO A 42 -3.49 -15.23 -0.69
N ALA A 43 -2.74 -16.28 -0.99
CA ALA A 43 -2.75 -16.94 -2.31
C ALA A 43 -4.15 -17.36 -2.80
N HIS A 44 -5.05 -17.77 -1.89
CA HIS A 44 -6.42 -18.17 -2.24
C HIS A 44 -7.35 -16.99 -2.58
N LEU A 45 -6.91 -15.74 -2.36
CA LEU A 45 -7.61 -14.50 -2.70
C LEU A 45 -6.88 -13.67 -3.76
N ASP A 46 -5.75 -14.19 -4.28
CA ASP A 46 -5.04 -13.55 -5.39
C ASP A 46 -5.76 -13.85 -6.70
N ARG A 47 -6.48 -12.84 -7.21
CA ARG A 47 -7.24 -12.92 -8.47
C ARG A 47 -6.71 -11.94 -9.52
N GLY A 48 -5.49 -11.44 -9.33
CA GLY A 48 -4.87 -10.48 -10.25
C GLY A 48 -5.45 -9.06 -10.18
N GLN A 49 -6.19 -8.72 -9.12
CA GLN A 49 -6.62 -7.34 -8.87
C GLN A 49 -5.41 -6.41 -8.63
N PRO A 50 -5.51 -5.12 -8.97
CA PRO A 50 -4.48 -4.15 -8.57
C PRO A 50 -4.26 -4.21 -7.05
N PRO A 51 -2.99 -4.26 -6.59
CA PRO A 51 -2.70 -4.38 -5.17
C PRO A 51 -2.95 -3.06 -4.41
N THR A 52 -3.05 -1.93 -5.11
CA THR A 52 -3.33 -0.62 -4.50
C THR A 52 -4.82 -0.42 -4.25
N ASN A 53 -5.20 0.06 -3.05
CA ASN A 53 -6.59 0.38 -2.69
C ASN A 53 -6.88 1.89 -2.89
N PRO A 54 -7.74 2.28 -3.85
CA PRO A 54 -8.11 3.68 -4.09
C PRO A 54 -9.27 4.18 -3.20
N TYR A 55 -9.76 3.40 -2.24
CA TYR A 55 -10.93 3.76 -1.41
C TYR A 55 -10.82 5.14 -0.73
N HIS A 56 -9.64 5.50 -0.24
CA HIS A 56 -9.36 6.81 0.38
C HIS A 56 -8.88 7.87 -0.61
N HIS A 57 -8.74 7.50 -1.88
CA HIS A 57 -8.24 8.33 -2.96
C HIS A 57 -9.20 8.33 -4.16
N PRO A 58 -10.49 8.69 -3.97
CA PRO A 58 -11.46 8.70 -5.06
C PRO A 58 -11.06 9.64 -6.20
N GLU A 59 -10.23 10.66 -5.94
CA GLU A 59 -9.64 11.55 -6.94
C GLU A 59 -8.84 10.79 -8.02
N ARG A 60 -8.30 9.61 -7.71
CA ARG A 60 -7.56 8.78 -8.68
C ARG A 60 -8.46 8.20 -9.78
N PHE A 61 -9.78 8.21 -9.57
CA PHE A 61 -10.75 7.84 -10.60
C PHE A 61 -11.22 9.04 -11.43
N LEU A 62 -10.93 10.26 -10.98
CA LEU A 62 -11.36 11.51 -11.61
C LEU A 62 -10.30 12.09 -12.56
N SER A 63 -9.19 11.39 -12.77
CA SER A 63 -8.18 11.80 -13.75
C SER A 63 -8.74 11.63 -15.17
N ASP A 64 -9.40 12.68 -15.65
CA ASP A 64 -9.43 13.00 -17.07
C ASP A 64 -7.96 13.14 -17.50
N ARG A 65 -7.48 12.13 -18.23
CA ARG A 65 -6.54 12.16 -19.36
C ARG A 65 -5.72 13.45 -19.71
N ASP A 66 -5.25 14.24 -18.74
CA ASP A 66 -4.61 15.56 -18.97
C ASP A 66 -3.26 15.76 -18.27
N ASP A 67 -2.62 14.69 -17.76
CA ASP A 67 -1.22 14.75 -17.28
C ASP A 67 -0.21 14.17 -18.32
N ASP A 68 -0.59 14.12 -19.59
CA ASP A 68 0.24 13.63 -20.71
C ASP A 68 0.71 14.78 -21.62
N HIS A 69 0.94 15.98 -21.07
CA HIS A 69 1.73 17.02 -21.75
C HIS A 69 3.15 17.05 -21.20
N PRO A 70 4.15 16.59 -21.97
CA PRO A 70 5.54 16.85 -21.67
C PRO A 70 5.87 18.31 -22.02
N ASP A 71 6.43 19.06 -21.07
CA ASP A 71 7.33 20.19 -21.33
C ASP A 71 8.78 19.69 -21.37
#